data_AF-A0A832ZVD6-F1
#
_entry.id   AF-A0A832ZVD6-F1
#
_cell.length_a   1.000
_cell.length_b   1.000
_cell.length_c   1.000
_cell.angle_alpha   90.00
_cell.angle_beta   90.00
_cell.angle_gamma   90.00
#
_symmetry.space_group_name_H-M   'P 1'
#
loop_
_entity.id
_entity.type
_entity.pdbx_description
1 polymer ?
#
loop_
_entity_poly.entity_id
_entity_poly.type
_entity_poly.pdbx_seq_one_letter_code
_entity_poly.pdbx_strand_id
1 'polypeptide(L)' 'MQGNDYRLLSPEEVKQELEKLGRGWVVKDNKLFKVFEFKDFNKAFGFMARVALEAERLQHHP' A
#
# COMPACT_ATOMS: atom_id res chain seq x y z
N MET A 1 10.17 -23.22 -0.41
CA MET A 1 9.52 -21.90 -0.61
C MET A 1 8.81 -21.59 0.70
N GLN A 2 9.34 -20.66 1.50
CA GLN A 2 8.70 -20.25 2.75
C GLN A 2 7.46 -19.44 2.36
N GLY A 3 6.28 -20.06 2.47
CA GLY A 3 5.03 -19.33 2.32
C GLY A 3 4.89 -18.38 3.48
N ASN A 4 4.89 -17.08 3.22
CA ASN A 4 4.47 -16.12 4.22
C ASN A 4 3.03 -16.47 4.61
N ASP A 5 2.81 -16.74 5.90
CA ASP A 5 1.51 -17.06 6.46
C ASP A 5 0.70 -15.76 6.60
N TYR A 6 0.21 -15.27 5.46
CA TYR A 6 -0.63 -14.09 5.41
C TYR A 6 -2.06 -14.46 5.82
N ARG A 7 -2.50 -13.90 6.94
CA ARG A 7 -3.90 -13.97 7.38
C ARG A 7 -4.64 -12.68 6.99
N LEU A 8 -5.86 -12.83 6.51
CA LEU A 8 -6.77 -11.69 6.36
C LEU A 8 -7.08 -11.07 7.73
N LEU A 9 -6.90 -9.76 7.82
CA LEU A 9 -7.27 -8.98 8.99
C LEU A 9 -8.80 -8.92 9.13
N SER A 10 -9.29 -8.97 10.37
CA SER A 10 -10.68 -8.67 10.69
C SER A 10 -10.99 -7.18 10.52
N PRO A 11 -12.26 -6.77 10.40
CA PRO A 11 -12.61 -5.35 10.25
C PRO A 11 -12.07 -4.44 11.37
N GLU A 12 -12.01 -4.95 12.60
CA GLU A 12 -11.47 -4.21 13.74
C GLU A 12 -9.94 -4.08 13.66
N GLU A 13 -9.23 -5.14 13.26
CA GLU A 13 -7.79 -5.08 13.02
C GLU A 13 -7.46 -4.12 11.86
N VAL A 14 -8.23 -4.14 10.77
CA VAL A 14 -8.06 -3.20 9.66
C VAL A 14 -8.20 -1.76 10.15
N LYS A 15 -9.19 -1.47 10.99
CA LYS A 15 -9.38 -0.14 11.56
C LYS A 15 -8.19 0.29 12.42
N GLN A 16 -7.73 -0.59 13.32
CA GLN A 16 -6.61 -0.31 14.22
C GLN A 16 -5.29 -0.10 13.45
N GLU A 17 -5.01 -0.92 12.44
CA GLU A 17 -3.82 -0.73 11.60
C GLU A 17 -3.94 0.52 10.71
N LEU A 18 -5.12 0.84 10.21
CA LEU A 18 -5.36 2.04 9.41
C LEU A 18 -5.09 3.32 10.22
N GLU A 19 -5.41 3.35 11.52
CA GLU A 19 -5.10 4.49 12.40
C GLU A 19 -3.59 4.73 12.55
N LYS A 20 -2.78 3.69 12.40
CA LYS A 20 -1.31 3.80 12.41
C LYS A 20 -0.76 4.29 11.07
N LEU A 21 -1.51 4.11 9.99
CA LEU A 21 -1.15 4.64 8.68
C LEU A 21 -1.33 6.16 8.69
N GLY A 22 -0.32 6.89 8.19
CA GLY A 22 -0.39 8.35 8.11
C GLY A 22 -1.59 8.84 7.28
N ARG A 23 -1.92 10.14 7.41
CA ARG A 23 -3.10 10.76 6.77
C ARG A 23 -3.24 10.40 5.28
N GLY A 24 -4.47 10.17 4.84
CA GLY A 24 -4.85 10.00 3.43
C GLY A 24 -5.01 8.54 2.95
N TRP A 25 -4.74 7.54 3.78
CA TRP A 25 -5.13 6.15 3.51
C TRP A 25 -6.59 5.93 3.87
N VAL A 26 -7.32 5.21 3.03
CA VAL A 26 -8.71 4.81 3.25
C VAL A 26 -8.93 3.37 2.81
N VAL A 27 -10.00 2.75 3.30
CA VAL A 27 -10.46 1.46 2.78
C VAL A 27 -11.52 1.71 1.71
N LYS A 28 -11.29 1.18 0.51
CA LYS A 28 -12.24 1.19 -0.61
C LYS A 28 -12.30 -0.21 -1.21
N ASP A 29 -13.51 -0.75 -1.40
CA ASP A 29 -13.72 -2.07 -2.00
C ASP A 29 -12.88 -3.19 -1.32
N ASN A 30 -12.83 -3.16 0.02
CA ASN A 30 -12.05 -4.07 0.86
C ASN A 30 -10.53 -4.05 0.59
N LYS A 31 -10.00 -2.93 0.08
CA LYS A 31 -8.57 -2.70 -0.18
C LYS A 31 -8.13 -1.35 0.39
N LEU A 32 -6.85 -1.24 0.72
CA LEU A 32 -6.25 0.06 1.07
C LEU A 32 -6.06 0.90 -0.20
N PHE A 33 -6.44 2.17 -0.11
CA PHE A 33 -6.35 3.12 -1.21
C PHE A 33 -5.82 4.47 -0.72
N LYS A 34 -4.98 5.11 -1.53
CA LYS A 34 -4.50 6.48 -1.31
C LYS A 34 -4.14 7.13 -2.64
N VAL A 35 -4.49 8.40 -2.80
CA VAL A 35 -4.04 9.25 -3.91
C VAL A 35 -2.78 9.98 -3.50
N PHE A 36 -1.78 9.96 -4.38
CA PHE A 36 -0.56 10.75 -4.25
C PHE A 36 -0.51 11.74 -5.41
N GLU A 37 -0.44 13.03 -5.10
CA GLU A 37 -0.33 14.10 -6.08
C GLU A 37 1.11 14.62 -6.11
N PHE A 38 1.63 14.83 -7.31
CA PHE A 38 2.98 15.31 -7.53
C PHE A 38 2.95 16.54 -8.42
N LYS A 39 3.99 17.38 -8.31
CA LYS A 39 4.13 18.61 -9.09
C LYS A 39 4.15 18.38 -10.60
N ASP A 40 4.70 17.25 -11.03
CA ASP A 40 4.87 16.89 -12.44
C ASP A 40 5.00 15.37 -12.62
N PHE A 41 4.98 14.94 -13.89
CA PHE A 41 5.10 13.54 -14.28
C PHE A 41 6.42 12.90 -13.84
N ASN A 42 7.54 13.61 -13.93
CA ASN A 42 8.86 13.05 -13.59
C ASN A 42 8.93 12.68 -12.10
N LYS A 43 8.35 13.50 -11.22
CA LYS A 43 8.24 13.19 -9.79
C LYS A 43 7.30 12.03 -9.52
N ALA A 44 6.15 11.97 -10.19
CA ALA A 44 5.20 10.87 -10.07
C ALA A 44 5.83 9.54 -10.52
N PHE A 45 6.46 9.52 -11.69
CA PHE A 45 7.08 8.31 -12.23
C PHE A 45 8.28 7.85 -11.39
N GLY A 46 9.11 8.78 -10.91
CA GLY A 46 10.20 8.45 -9.98
C GLY A 46 9.71 7.81 -8.67
N PHE A 47 8.54 8.22 -8.16
CA PHE A 47 7.89 7.56 -7.05
C PHE A 47 7.41 6.15 -7.43
N MET A 48 6.70 6.00 -8.55
CA MET A 48 6.21 4.70 -9.04
C MET A 48 7.34 3.70 -9.26
N ALA A 49 8.47 4.11 -9.83
CA ALA A 49 9.63 3.23 -10.05
C ALA A 49 10.20 2.69 -8.73
N ARG A 50 10.27 3.52 -7.67
CA ARG A 50 10.70 3.07 -6.35
C ARG A 50 9.71 2.08 -5.72
N VAL A 51 8.42 2.32 -5.87
CA VAL A 51 7.38 1.39 -5.42
C VAL A 51 7.48 0.06 -6.17
N ALA A 52 7.71 0.08 -7.49
CA ALA A 52 7.85 -1.13 -8.30
C ALA A 52 8.99 -2.04 -7.82
N LEU A 53 10.15 -1.45 -7.49
CA LEU A 53 11.29 -2.21 -6.95
C LEU A 53 10.96 -2.88 -5.61
N GLU A 54 10.26 -2.17 -4.73
CA GLU A 54 9.88 -2.69 -3.42
C GLU A 54 8.76 -3.74 -3.51
N ALA A 55 7.80 -3.54 -4.42
CA ALA A 55 6.73 -4.50 -4.71
C ALA A 55 7.29 -5.83 -5.21
N GLU A 56 8.28 -5.79 -6.11
CA GLU A 56 8.98 -6.99 -6.59
C GLU A 56 9.73 -7.69 -5.45
N ARG A 57 10.47 -6.94 -4.62
CA ARG A 57 11.19 -7.47 -3.45
C ARG A 57 10.26 -8.19 -2.47
N LEU A 58 9.05 -7.66 -2.28
CA LEU A 58 8.03 -8.23 -1.40
C LEU A 58 7.17 -9.31 -2.08
N GLN A 59 7.31 -9.50 -3.40
CA GLN A 59 6.36 -10.23 -4.24
C GLN A 59 4.89 -9.85 -3.97
N HIS A 60 4.65 -8.56 -3.74
CA HIS A 60 3.34 -8.01 -3.43
C HIS A 60 3.12 -6.71 -4.20
N HIS A 61 2.23 -6.77 -5.18
CA HIS A 61 2.02 -5.69 -6.13
C HIS A 61 0.83 -4.81 -5.71
N PRO A 62 0.95 -3.47 -5.81
CA PRO A 62 -0.17 -2.56 -5.61
C PRO A 62 -1.28 -2.73 -6.65
#